data_AF-U3PB01-F1
#
_entry.id   AF-U3PB01-F1
#
_cell.length_a   1.000
_cell.length_b   1.000
_cell.length_c   1.000
_cell.angle_alpha   90.00
_cell.angle_beta   90.00
_cell.angle_gamma   90.00
#
_symmetry.space_group_name_H-M   'P 1'
#
loop_
_entity.id
_entity.type
_entity.pdbx_description
1 polymer ?
#
loop_
_entity_poly.entity_id
_entity_poly.type
_entity_poly.pdbx_seq_one_letter_code
_entity_poly.pdbx_strand_id
1 'polypeptide(L)'
;MPQITAQTADDLFRAQGYVHAQDRFWEMDFRRHVTAGRLSELFGASQVPTDTFIRTLGWRNIAEQEVELLDETSLRYYQDYADGVNAYLAGHRGGRRSPWSTRCSVCRTPDTPPRSGRRPTRSPG
;
A
#
# COMPACT_ATOMS: atom_id res chain seq x y z
N MET A 1 1.80 -14.22 -19.49
CA MET A 1 2.54 -13.49 -18.43
C MET A 1 2.88 -12.11 -18.99
N PRO A 2 2.60 -11.01 -18.28
CA PRO A 2 2.96 -9.68 -18.75
C PRO A 2 4.48 -9.51 -18.75
N GLN A 3 5.00 -8.83 -19.76
CA GLN A 3 6.40 -8.40 -19.83
C GLN A 3 6.38 -6.87 -19.87
N ILE A 4 7.19 -6.24 -19.00
CA ILE A 4 7.25 -4.79 -18.87
C ILE A 4 8.65 -4.36 -19.27
N THR A 5 8.72 -3.45 -20.24
CA THR A 5 9.95 -2.80 -20.66
C THR A 5 9.86 -1.33 -20.28
N ALA A 6 10.94 -0.79 -19.72
CA ALA A 6 11.02 0.59 -19.26
C ALA A 6 12.42 1.15 -19.51
N GLN A 7 12.52 2.47 -19.63
CA GLN A 7 13.79 3.17 -19.88
C GLN A 7 14.58 3.41 -18.60
N THR A 8 13.90 3.47 -17.45
CA THR A 8 14.48 3.65 -16.12
C THR A 8 13.92 2.62 -15.15
N ALA A 9 14.63 2.39 -14.05
CA ALA A 9 14.14 1.50 -12.98
C ALA A 9 12.87 2.06 -12.33
N ASP A 10 12.80 3.39 -12.13
CA ASP A 10 11.65 4.07 -11.53
C ASP A 10 10.37 3.85 -12.37
N ASP A 11 10.48 3.97 -13.70
CA ASP A 11 9.37 3.68 -14.62
C ASP A 11 8.98 2.20 -14.62
N LEU A 12 9.96 1.31 -14.48
CA LEU A 12 9.72 -0.14 -14.39
C LEU A 12 8.87 -0.47 -13.15
N PHE A 13 9.27 0.02 -11.98
CA PHE A 13 8.55 -0.23 -10.72
C PHE A 13 7.15 0.38 -10.74
N ARG A 14 7.00 1.58 -11.30
CA ARG A 14 5.69 2.22 -11.48
C ARG A 14 4.79 1.41 -12.41
N ALA A 15 5.30 0.98 -13.56
CA ALA A 15 4.53 0.13 -14.48
C ALA A 15 4.18 -1.23 -13.86
N GLN A 16 5.10 -1.83 -13.09
CA GLN A 16 4.86 -3.08 -12.38
C GLN A 16 3.71 -2.96 -11.37
N GLY A 17 3.70 -1.92 -10.55
CA GLY A 17 2.61 -1.67 -9.60
C GLY A 17 1.26 -1.50 -10.29
N TYR A 18 1.23 -0.77 -11.40
CA TYR A 18 0.01 -0.55 -12.19
C TYR A 18 -0.54 -1.85 -12.79
N VAL A 19 0.31 -2.73 -13.33
CA VAL A 19 -0.11 -4.04 -13.88
C VAL A 19 -0.58 -4.98 -12.77
N HIS A 20 0.12 -5.03 -11.64
CA HIS A 20 -0.31 -5.85 -10.51
C HIS A 20 -1.67 -5.43 -9.97
N ALA A 21 -1.94 -4.13 -9.89
CA ALA A 21 -3.24 -3.63 -9.47
C ALA A 21 -4.36 -4.00 -10.48
N GLN A 22 -4.09 -4.00 -11.78
CA GLN A 22 -5.07 -4.46 -12.76
C GLN A 22 -5.49 -5.92 -12.54
N ASP A 23 -4.53 -6.81 -12.31
CA ASP A 23 -4.79 -8.24 -12.26
C ASP A 23 -5.22 -8.75 -10.87
N ARG A 24 -4.69 -8.15 -9.80
CA ARG A 24 -4.69 -8.73 -8.45
C ARG A 24 -5.07 -7.76 -7.33
N PHE A 25 -5.63 -6.59 -7.64
CA PHE A 25 -5.87 -5.57 -6.61
C PHE A 25 -6.64 -6.08 -5.38
N TRP A 26 -7.69 -6.88 -5.55
CA TRP A 26 -8.46 -7.41 -4.42
C TRP A 26 -7.60 -8.25 -3.48
N GLU A 27 -6.74 -9.12 -4.02
CA GLU A 27 -5.87 -9.97 -3.22
C GLU A 27 -4.83 -9.12 -2.48
N MET A 28 -4.26 -8.10 -3.15
CA MET A 28 -3.31 -7.17 -2.54
C MET A 28 -3.94 -6.38 -1.40
N ASP A 29 -5.13 -5.82 -1.64
CA ASP A 29 -5.86 -5.02 -0.65
C ASP A 29 -6.31 -5.87 0.55
N PHE A 30 -6.81 -7.08 0.30
CA PHE A 30 -7.15 -8.03 1.35
C PHE A 30 -5.92 -8.37 2.21
N ARG A 31 -4.79 -8.75 1.59
CA ARG A 31 -3.55 -9.07 2.32
C ARG A 31 -3.06 -7.88 3.14
N ARG A 32 -3.15 -6.66 2.60
CA ARG A 32 -2.79 -5.42 3.30
C ARG A 32 -3.66 -5.17 4.54
N HIS A 33 -4.96 -5.47 4.47
CA HIS A 33 -5.85 -5.36 5.63
C HIS A 33 -5.55 -6.43 6.67
N VAL A 34 -5.35 -7.68 6.24
CA VAL A 34 -5.01 -8.79 7.14
C VAL A 34 -3.73 -8.48 7.90
N THR A 35 -2.62 -8.17 7.22
CA THR A 35 -1.33 -7.95 7.89
C THR A 35 -1.29 -6.71 8.78
N ALA A 36 -2.14 -5.71 8.49
CA ALA A 36 -2.31 -4.53 9.33
C ALA A 36 -3.30 -4.72 10.49
N GLY A 37 -3.98 -5.88 10.59
CA GLY A 37 -5.06 -6.12 11.56
C GLY A 37 -6.24 -5.18 11.35
N ARG A 38 -6.66 -4.96 10.10
CA ARG A 38 -7.78 -4.07 9.70
C ARG A 38 -8.87 -4.82 8.94
N LEU A 39 -9.01 -6.11 9.19
CA LEU A 39 -9.98 -6.97 8.53
C LEU A 39 -11.44 -6.56 8.85
N SER A 40 -11.66 -5.96 10.03
CA SER A 40 -12.96 -5.40 10.41
C SER A 40 -13.43 -4.25 9.53
N GLU A 41 -12.53 -3.56 8.81
CA GLU A 41 -12.89 -2.52 7.82
C GLU A 41 -13.56 -3.13 6.57
N LEU A 42 -13.28 -4.41 6.28
CA LEU A 42 -13.82 -5.12 5.11
C LEU A 42 -15.04 -5.97 5.46
N PHE A 43 -15.03 -6.65 6.61
CA PHE A 43 -16.04 -7.66 6.98
C PHE A 43 -16.86 -7.30 8.23
N GLY A 44 -16.59 -6.14 8.85
CA GLY A 44 -17.32 -5.62 10.00
C GLY A 44 -16.83 -6.13 11.35
N ALA A 45 -17.60 -5.80 12.39
CA ALA A 45 -17.21 -5.95 13.80
C ALA A 45 -16.87 -7.39 14.23
N SER A 46 -17.34 -8.40 13.50
CA SER A 46 -17.03 -9.81 13.79
C SER A 46 -15.53 -10.13 13.68
N GLN A 47 -14.75 -9.30 12.98
CA GLN A 47 -13.31 -9.49 12.81
C GLN A 47 -12.45 -8.72 13.80
N VAL A 48 -13.04 -7.94 14.72
CA VAL A 48 -12.30 -7.18 15.74
C VAL A 48 -11.39 -8.08 16.60
N PRO A 49 -11.81 -9.30 17.02
CA PRO A 49 -10.91 -10.20 17.74
C PRO A 49 -9.68 -10.63 16.90
N THR A 50 -9.90 -10.93 15.62
CA THR A 50 -8.83 -11.28 14.67
C THR A 50 -7.85 -10.12 14.50
N ASP A 51 -8.37 -8.91 14.31
CA ASP A 51 -7.59 -7.68 14.20
C ASP A 51 -6.74 -7.42 15.44
N THR A 52 -7.31 -7.67 16.62
CA THR A 52 -6.61 -7.53 17.90
C THR A 52 -5.46 -8.53 17.99
N PHE A 53 -5.72 -9.80 17.67
CA PHE A 53 -4.69 -10.83 17.64
C PHE A 53 -3.55 -10.48 16.68
N ILE A 54 -3.85 -10.08 15.44
CA ILE A 54 -2.80 -9.75 14.47
C ILE A 54 -1.96 -8.54 14.93
N ARG A 55 -2.60 -7.53 15.54
CA ARG A 55 -1.87 -6.38 16.10
C ARG A 55 -0.91 -6.75 17.22
N THR A 56 -1.20 -7.81 18.00
CA THR A 56 -0.25 -8.30 19.02
C THR A 56 1.03 -8.89 18.42
N LEU A 57 1.03 -9.30 17.15
CA LEU A 57 2.22 -9.79 16.46
C LEU A 57 3.21 -8.66 16.10
N GLY A 58 2.79 -7.40 16.17
CA GLY A 58 3.66 -6.24 16.01
C GLY A 58 4.21 -6.02 14.60
N TRP A 59 3.76 -6.78 13.59
CA TRP A 59 4.28 -6.73 12.22
C TRP A 59 4.25 -5.35 11.60
N ARG A 60 3.17 -4.59 11.86
CA ARG A 60 3.06 -3.21 11.36
C ARG A 60 4.15 -2.30 11.93
N ASN A 61 4.39 -2.40 13.24
CA ASN A 61 5.38 -1.56 13.91
C ASN A 61 6.79 -1.90 13.43
N ILE A 62 7.09 -3.18 13.23
CA ILE A 62 8.37 -3.64 12.68
C ILE A 62 8.54 -3.14 11.25
N ALA A 63 7.52 -3.29 10.40
CA ALA A 63 7.57 -2.81 9.02
C ALA A 63 7.80 -1.29 8.92
N GLU A 64 7.18 -0.50 9.81
CA GLU A 64 7.41 0.95 9.87
C GLU A 64 8.86 1.29 10.26
N GLN A 65 9.45 0.54 11.20
CA GLN A 65 10.87 0.70 11.57
C GLN A 65 11.82 0.27 10.44
N GLU A 66 11.52 -0.84 9.75
CA GLU A 66 12.34 -1.32 8.63
C GLU A 66 12.38 -0.34 7.47
N VAL A 67 11.26 0.37 7.20
CA VAL A 67 11.21 1.41 6.17
C VAL A 67 12.15 2.56 6.49
N GLU A 68 12.34 2.91 7.77
CA GLU A 68 13.30 3.96 8.19
C GLU A 68 14.76 3.56 7.98
N LEU A 69 15.05 2.26 7.87
CA LEU A 69 16.40 1.72 7.65
C LEU A 69 16.77 1.59 6.17
N LEU A 70 15.81 1.79 5.25
CA LEU A 70 16.06 1.68 3.82
C LEU A 70 16.92 2.85 3.31
N ASP A 71 17.81 2.54 2.36
CA ASP A 71 18.50 3.57 1.59
C ASP A 71 17.53 4.33 0.67
N GLU A 72 17.94 5.52 0.24
CA GLU A 72 17.10 6.41 -0.59
C GLU A 72 16.67 5.76 -1.92
N THR A 73 17.49 4.87 -2.50
CA THR A 73 17.18 4.24 -3.79
C THR A 73 16.15 3.14 -3.61
N SER A 74 16.32 2.27 -2.61
CA SER A 74 15.34 1.23 -2.27
C SER A 74 13.99 1.84 -1.89
N LEU A 75 14.00 2.88 -1.05
CA LEU A 75 12.78 3.59 -0.67
C LEU A 75 12.06 4.20 -1.89
N ARG A 76 12.82 4.79 -2.83
CA ARG A 76 12.26 5.34 -4.07
C ARG A 76 11.56 4.28 -4.90
N TYR A 77 12.15 3.10 -5.08
CA TYR A 77 11.52 2.01 -5.84
C TYR A 77 10.22 1.50 -5.22
N TYR A 78 10.15 1.38 -3.89
CA TYR A 78 8.90 1.04 -3.21
C TYR A 78 7.84 2.13 -3.38
N GLN A 79 8.25 3.40 -3.38
CA GLN A 79 7.34 4.53 -3.64
C GLN A 79 6.84 4.52 -5.09
N ASP A 80 7.71 4.32 -6.07
CA ASP A 80 7.30 4.26 -7.48
C ASP A 80 6.33 3.11 -7.73
N TYR A 81 6.58 1.94 -7.12
CA TYR A 81 5.64 0.83 -7.17
C TYR A 81 4.28 1.20 -6.57
N ALA A 82 4.27 1.81 -5.39
CA ALA A 82 3.04 2.26 -4.74
C ALA A 82 2.29 3.32 -5.57
N ASP A 83 3.03 4.23 -6.21
CA ASP A 83 2.48 5.24 -7.12
C ASP A 83 1.82 4.61 -8.35
N GLY A 84 2.41 3.53 -8.89
CA GLY A 84 1.80 2.73 -9.95
C GLY A 84 0.45 2.11 -9.55
N VAL A 85 0.38 1.50 -8.37
CA VAL A 85 -0.87 0.96 -7.81
C VAL A 85 -1.90 2.09 -7.62
N ASN A 86 -1.48 3.21 -7.04
CA ASN A 86 -2.34 4.37 -6.79
C ASN A 86 -2.85 4.99 -8.10
N ALA A 87 -2.04 5.02 -9.15
CA ALA A 87 -2.44 5.50 -10.47
C ALA A 87 -3.55 4.65 -11.08
N TYR A 88 -3.47 3.32 -10.94
CA TYR A 88 -4.56 2.42 -11.35
C TYR A 88 -5.83 2.74 -10.59
N LEU A 89 -5.75 2.87 -9.26
CA LEU A 89 -6.91 3.16 -8.43
C LEU A 89 -7.55 4.50 -8.77
N ALA A 90 -6.76 5.55 -8.98
CA ALA A 90 -7.26 6.88 -9.36
C ALA A 90 -8.11 6.84 -10.64
N GLY A 91 -7.66 6.09 -11.65
CA GLY A 91 -8.39 5.91 -12.91
C GLY A 91 -9.61 4.97 -12.82
N HIS A 92 -9.73 4.18 -11.75
CA HIS A 92 -10.73 3.11 -11.62
C HIS A 92 -11.66 3.27 -10.40
N ARG A 93 -11.69 4.45 -9.76
CA ARG A 93 -12.68 4.81 -8.74
C ARG A 93 -14.07 4.94 -9.37
N GLY A 94 -14.73 3.82 -9.66
CA GLY A 94 -16.16 3.79 -10.06
C GLY A 94 -16.58 2.82 -11.17
N GLY A 95 -15.77 1.84 -11.58
CA GLY A 95 -16.05 1.06 -12.81
C GLY A 95 -16.12 -0.46 -12.65
N ARG A 96 -17.29 -0.98 -12.26
CA ARG A 96 -17.98 -2.21 -12.74
C ARG A 96 -17.18 -3.38 -13.39
N ARG A 97 -15.98 -3.75 -12.92
CA ARG A 97 -15.22 -4.89 -13.49
C ARG A 97 -14.69 -5.92 -12.49
N SER A 98 -14.86 -5.73 -11.19
CA SER A 98 -14.71 -6.82 -10.23
C SER A 98 -16.01 -7.01 -9.43
N PRO A 99 -16.49 -8.25 -9.21
CA PRO A 99 -17.67 -8.53 -8.37
C PRO A 99 -17.61 -7.95 -6.95
N TRP A 100 -16.42 -7.52 -6.53
CA TRP A 100 -16.09 -7.06 -5.18
C TRP A 100 -16.05 -5.53 -5.07
N SER A 101 -16.00 -4.79 -6.18
CA SER A 101 -15.93 -3.32 -6.20
C SER A 101 -17.16 -2.64 -5.58
N THR A 102 -18.32 -3.29 -5.61
CA THR A 102 -19.59 -2.75 -5.07
C THR A 102 -19.65 -2.77 -3.53
N ARG A 103 -18.72 -3.44 -2.85
CA ARG A 103 -18.73 -3.60 -1.37
C ARG A 103 -17.44 -3.14 -0.69
N CYS A 104 -16.62 -2.33 -1.35
CA CYS A 104 -15.41 -1.78 -0.72
C CYS A 104 -15.57 -0.28 -0.43
N SER A 105 -16.05 0.05 0.76
CA SER A 105 -16.12 1.43 1.28
C SER A 105 -14.74 2.07 1.48
N VAL A 106 -13.68 1.25 1.43
CA VAL A 106 -12.30 1.55 1.81
C VAL A 106 -11.41 2.03 0.64
N CYS A 107 -11.88 1.96 -0.62
CA CYS A 107 -11.19 2.57 -1.77
C CYS A 107 -11.02 4.12 -1.70
N ARG A 108 -11.34 4.74 -0.57
CA ARG A 108 -11.30 6.18 -0.31
C ARG A 108 -9.98 6.68 0.29
N THR A 109 -9.21 5.85 0.98
CA THR A 109 -7.97 6.31 1.63
C THR A 109 -6.75 6.08 0.73
N PRO A 110 -5.93 7.10 0.44
CA PRO A 110 -4.65 6.91 -0.22
C PRO A 110 -3.67 6.21 0.73
N ASP A 111 -2.86 5.32 0.17
CA ASP A 111 -1.93 4.45 0.91
C ASP A 111 -0.60 5.10 1.25
N THR A 112 -0.42 6.38 0.90
CA THR A 112 0.83 7.10 1.08
C THR A 112 1.18 7.13 2.57
N PRO A 113 2.30 6.54 3.01
CA PRO A 113 2.78 6.73 4.37
C PRO A 113 2.97 8.23 4.61
N PRO A 114 2.72 8.74 5.84
CA PRO A 114 2.95 10.15 6.13
C PRO A 114 4.41 10.45 5.80
N ARG A 115 4.66 11.43 4.92
CA ARG A 115 6.00 11.96 4.70
C ARG A 115 6.55 12.36 6.06
N SER A 116 7.55 11.64 6.55
CA SER A 116 8.28 12.03 7.75
C SER A 116 8.88 13.41 7.48
N GLY A 117 8.24 14.45 8.01
CA GLY A 117 8.78 15.80 7.96
C GLY A 117 10.14 15.76 8.65
N ARG A 118 11.19 16.14 7.91
CA ARG A 118 12.52 16.36 8.49
C ARG A 118 12.35 17.24 9.73
N ARG A 119 12.71 16.72 10.91
CA ARG A 119 12.84 17.55 12.10
C ARG A 119 13.88 18.63 11.78
N PRO A 120 13.58 19.93 12.01
CA PRO A 120 14.60 20.96 11.87
C PRO A 120 15.68 20.70 12.93
N THR A 121 16.91 20.49 12.46
CA THR A 121 18.10 20.42 13.32
C THR A 121 18.28 21.77 14.00
N ARG A 122 18.12 21.83 15.32
CA ARG A 122 18.56 22.99 16.12
C ARG A 122 20.09 23.02 16.09
N SER A 123 20.66 24.01 15.43
CA SER A 123 22.07 24.37 15.59
C SER A 123 22.32 24.85 17.03
N PRO A 124 23.41 24.43 17.71
CA PRO A 124 23.82 25.08 18.94
C PRO A 124 24.56 26.38 18.60
N GLY A 125 24.27 27.42 19.38
CA GLY A 125 25.00 28.68 19.38
C GLY A 125 26.26 28.63 20.22
#